data_AF-A0A5B1LM75-F1
#
_entry.id   AF-A0A5B1LM75-F1
#
_cell.length_a   1.000
_cell.length_b   1.000
_cell.length_c   1.000
_cell.angle_alpha   90.00
_cell.angle_beta   90.00
_cell.angle_gamma   90.00
#
_symmetry.space_group_name_H-M   'P 1'
#
loop_
_entity.id
_entity.type
_entity.pdbx_description
1 polymer ?
#
loop_
_entity_poly.entity_id
_entity_poly.type
_entity_poly.pdbx_seq_one_letter_code
_entity_poly.pdbx_strand_id
1 'polypeptide(L)'
;MDRIDVGFCFYDDPDYDTDADRDSTLLREWHRLLWSKKLPGDSSSIKWQVEPGGYLTCFARGGTVRVSSDTIATTHSRYARQGMSELWAELSPAEQQHYDRAFYTIGGFVIFPVRRGSLNQLRGTDSRISDRFDLTLECIRQHYMGEQANPLAQPLALDAHFFGLFGVGASGFSAYVGFFHLQDMVAGNAIRWMDDRGGNEWDFASPPLPQSAPVYRRYLENVSQFVSARNARIRKWCDD
;
A
#
# COMPACT_ATOMS: atom_id res chain seq x y z
N MET A 1 -12.79 20.05 -11.52
CA MET A 1 -11.70 19.22 -10.97
C MET A 1 -11.80 17.92 -11.72
N ASP A 2 -10.74 17.52 -12.41
CA ASP A 2 -10.75 16.24 -13.12
C ASP A 2 -10.90 15.13 -12.07
N ARG A 3 -12.00 14.38 -12.22
CA ARG A 3 -12.44 13.35 -11.28
C ARG A 3 -11.41 12.21 -11.32
N ILE A 4 -11.03 11.70 -10.15
CA ILE A 4 -10.17 10.51 -10.06
C ILE A 4 -10.93 9.34 -10.70
N ASP A 5 -10.45 8.86 -11.85
CA ASP A 5 -11.00 7.68 -12.49
C ASP A 5 -10.39 6.42 -11.87
N VAL A 6 -11.03 5.91 -10.83
CA VAL A 6 -10.55 4.71 -10.13
C VAL A 6 -10.53 3.44 -10.99
N GLY A 7 -11.13 3.47 -12.19
CA GLY A 7 -11.07 2.37 -13.16
C GLY A 7 -9.89 2.46 -14.12
N PHE A 8 -9.16 3.58 -14.14
CA PHE A 8 -8.02 3.78 -15.02
C PHE A 8 -6.85 2.86 -14.64
N CYS A 9 -6.33 2.15 -15.63
CA CYS A 9 -5.15 1.31 -15.48
C CYS A 9 -3.92 2.10 -15.90
N PHE A 10 -2.92 2.23 -15.04
CA PHE A 10 -1.73 3.05 -15.31
C PHE A 10 -0.80 2.48 -16.38
N TYR A 11 -1.03 1.25 -16.86
CA TYR A 11 -0.39 0.74 -18.08
C TYR A 11 -0.88 1.47 -19.34
N ASP A 12 -2.05 2.11 -19.27
CA ASP A 12 -2.63 2.88 -20.38
C ASP A 12 -2.32 4.39 -20.27
N ASP A 13 -1.51 4.79 -19.27
CA ASP A 13 -1.05 6.17 -19.13
C ASP A 13 -0.11 6.54 -20.28
N PRO A 14 -0.36 7.64 -21.02
CA PRO A 14 0.56 8.11 -22.06
C PRO A 14 1.97 8.41 -21.55
N ASP A 15 2.13 8.72 -20.27
CA ASP A 15 3.44 8.96 -19.63
C ASP A 15 4.14 7.63 -19.27
N TYR A 16 3.47 6.47 -19.32
CA TYR A 16 4.02 5.19 -18.85
C TYR A 16 5.19 4.71 -19.74
N ASP A 17 6.35 4.46 -19.11
CA ASP A 17 7.53 3.86 -19.75
C ASP A 17 7.92 2.54 -19.06
N THR A 18 8.18 2.58 -17.76
CA THR A 18 8.55 1.39 -16.98
C THR A 18 7.80 1.24 -15.66
N ASP A 19 7.48 2.35 -15.00
CA ASP A 19 6.88 2.35 -13.67
C ASP A 19 6.09 3.64 -13.44
N ALA A 20 4.77 3.52 -13.28
CA ALA A 20 3.87 4.63 -13.05
C ALA A 20 4.26 5.48 -11.84
N ASP A 21 4.83 4.89 -10.78
CA ASP A 21 5.30 5.67 -9.63
C ASP A 21 6.38 6.69 -10.00
N ARG A 22 7.21 6.34 -10.99
CA ARG A 22 8.25 7.23 -11.54
C ARG A 22 7.73 8.10 -12.68
N ASP A 23 6.94 7.51 -13.56
CA ASP A 23 6.66 8.09 -14.88
C ASP A 23 5.37 8.93 -14.86
N SER A 24 4.29 8.43 -14.25
CA SER A 24 2.93 8.98 -14.38
C SER A 24 2.75 10.31 -13.65
N THR A 25 2.51 11.38 -14.41
CA THR A 25 2.09 12.67 -13.84
C THR A 25 0.66 12.61 -13.29
N LEU A 26 -0.19 11.78 -13.90
CA LEU A 26 -1.56 11.57 -13.47
C LEU A 26 -1.64 10.91 -12.08
N LEU A 27 -0.86 9.85 -11.83
CA LEU A 27 -0.79 9.16 -10.54
C LEU A 27 -0.37 10.13 -9.42
N ARG A 28 0.64 10.96 -9.69
CA ARG A 28 1.11 11.99 -8.74
C ARG A 28 0.02 12.99 -8.41
N GLU A 29 -0.69 13.48 -9.41
CA GLU A 29 -1.79 14.42 -9.20
C GLU A 29 -2.95 13.77 -8.42
N TRP A 30 -3.27 12.51 -8.69
CA TRP A 30 -4.29 11.78 -7.94
C TRP A 30 -3.90 11.57 -6.48
N HIS A 31 -2.64 11.26 -6.19
CA HIS A 31 -2.15 11.21 -4.81
C HIS A 31 -2.23 12.58 -4.12
N ARG A 32 -1.88 13.67 -4.81
CA ARG A 32 -2.03 15.04 -4.28
C ARG A 32 -3.48 15.33 -3.87
N LEU A 33 -4.44 14.92 -4.70
CA LEU A 33 -5.87 15.08 -4.43
C LEU A 33 -6.34 14.17 -3.28
N LEU A 34 -6.09 12.86 -3.36
CA LEU A 34 -6.58 11.85 -2.40
C LEU A 34 -6.12 12.09 -0.98
N TRP A 35 -4.86 12.52 -0.81
CA TRP A 35 -4.27 12.63 0.52
C TRP A 35 -4.44 14.03 1.09
N SER A 36 -5.17 14.93 0.41
CA SER A 36 -5.64 16.21 0.94
C SER A 36 -6.86 16.07 1.89
N LYS A 37 -7.25 14.84 2.23
CA LYS A 37 -8.29 14.54 3.22
C LYS A 37 -7.99 15.19 4.57
N LYS A 38 -9.06 15.50 5.32
CA LYS A 38 -8.94 15.93 6.70
C LYS A 38 -8.33 14.83 7.55
N LEU A 39 -7.40 15.20 8.43
CA LEU A 39 -6.84 14.28 9.40
C LEU A 39 -7.90 13.95 10.48
N PRO A 40 -7.89 12.72 11.03
CA PRO A 40 -8.78 12.36 12.13
C PRO A 40 -8.53 13.26 13.35
N GLY A 41 -9.59 13.93 13.84
CA GLY A 41 -9.53 14.76 15.05
C GLY A 41 -8.95 16.17 14.87
N ASP A 42 -8.51 16.56 13.66
CA ASP A 42 -8.05 17.91 13.36
C ASP A 42 -8.85 18.51 12.20
N SER A 43 -9.22 19.78 12.33
CA SER A 43 -9.80 20.55 11.22
C SER A 43 -8.73 20.99 10.21
N SER A 44 -7.44 20.80 10.52
CA SER A 44 -6.34 21.11 9.64
C SER A 44 -6.20 20.06 8.52
N SER A 45 -6.09 20.56 7.29
CA SER A 45 -5.85 19.74 6.10
C SER A 45 -4.33 19.56 5.91
N ILE A 46 -3.91 18.36 5.51
CA ILE A 46 -2.58 18.19 4.93
C ILE A 46 -2.51 19.01 3.63
N LYS A 47 -1.46 19.81 3.47
CA LYS A 47 -1.18 20.50 2.20
C LYS A 47 -0.13 19.72 1.43
N TRP A 48 -0.32 19.65 0.12
CA TRP A 48 0.57 18.91 -0.77
C TRP A 48 1.14 19.81 -1.84
N GLN A 49 2.44 19.66 -2.10
CA GLN A 49 3.12 20.28 -3.22
C GLN A 49 3.80 19.20 -4.06
N VAL A 50 3.64 19.27 -5.38
CA VAL A 50 4.40 18.45 -6.32
C VAL A 50 5.77 19.10 -6.51
N GLU A 51 6.84 18.33 -6.33
CA GLU A 51 8.20 18.78 -6.55
C GLU A 51 8.74 18.40 -7.94
N PRO A 52 9.74 19.14 -8.46
CA PRO A 52 10.52 18.68 -9.60
C PRO A 52 11.14 17.31 -9.31
N GLY A 53 10.95 16.34 -10.21
CA GLY A 53 11.40 14.96 -10.05
C GLY A 53 10.34 13.99 -9.50
N GLY A 54 9.09 14.43 -9.35
CA GLY A 54 7.93 13.54 -9.15
C GLY A 54 7.58 13.24 -7.69
N TYR A 55 8.32 13.81 -6.72
CA TYR A 55 7.99 13.67 -5.32
C TYR A 55 6.77 14.51 -4.91
N LEU A 56 6.05 14.04 -3.91
CA LEU A 56 5.03 14.82 -3.21
C LEU A 56 5.56 15.25 -1.86
N THR A 57 5.42 16.53 -1.54
CA THR A 57 5.80 17.07 -0.24
C THR A 57 4.57 17.39 0.57
N CYS A 58 4.43 16.67 1.68
CA CYS A 58 3.42 16.83 2.72
C CYS A 58 3.83 17.94 3.66
N PHE A 59 2.99 18.96 3.81
CA PHE A 59 3.08 19.95 4.87
C PHE A 59 1.96 19.69 5.86
N ALA A 60 2.34 19.23 7.05
CA ALA A 60 1.42 18.96 8.15
C ALA A 60 1.90 19.68 9.41
N ARG A 61 1.03 19.75 10.42
CA ARG A 61 1.40 20.29 11.72
C ARG A 61 2.53 19.43 12.32
N GLY A 62 3.66 20.05 12.60
CA GLY A 62 4.83 19.37 13.17
C GLY A 62 6.00 19.15 12.21
N GLY A 63 5.81 19.35 10.90
CA GLY A 63 6.92 19.28 9.96
C GLY A 63 6.54 19.09 8.50
N THR A 64 7.58 19.00 7.68
CA THR A 64 7.48 18.70 6.24
C THR A 64 7.99 17.30 6.00
N VAL A 65 7.24 16.48 5.26
CA VAL A 65 7.60 15.10 4.93
C VAL A 65 7.52 14.92 3.43
N ARG A 66 8.63 14.53 2.80
CA ARG A 66 8.63 14.12 1.40
C ARG A 66 8.16 12.67 1.30
N VAL A 67 7.22 12.39 0.40
CA VAL A 67 6.69 11.04 0.15
C VAL A 67 6.82 10.67 -1.32
N SER A 68 6.81 9.37 -1.57
CA SER A 68 6.63 8.78 -2.91
C SER A 68 5.56 7.72 -2.81
N SER A 69 4.92 7.44 -3.95
CA SER A 69 4.04 6.30 -4.07
C SER A 69 4.83 5.02 -4.37
N ASP A 70 4.16 3.90 -4.11
CA ASP A 70 4.60 2.57 -4.50
C ASP A 70 3.37 1.62 -4.49
N THR A 71 3.46 0.49 -5.20
CA THR A 71 2.36 -0.48 -5.27
C THR A 71 2.19 -1.27 -3.97
N ILE A 72 0.95 -1.44 -3.55
CA ILE A 72 0.53 -2.30 -2.43
C ILE A 72 -0.18 -3.58 -2.92
N ALA A 73 -0.28 -3.74 -4.24
CA ALA A 73 -0.90 -4.88 -4.90
C ALA A 73 0.14 -5.56 -5.78
N THR A 74 0.82 -6.55 -5.22
CA THR A 74 2.00 -7.19 -5.83
C THR A 74 1.69 -8.61 -6.28
N THR A 75 1.87 -8.90 -7.57
CA THR A 75 1.73 -10.28 -8.07
C THR A 75 2.89 -11.17 -7.63
N HIS A 76 4.04 -10.59 -7.25
CA HIS A 76 5.28 -11.30 -6.96
C HIS A 76 5.81 -12.16 -8.13
N SER A 77 5.33 -11.94 -9.35
CA SER A 77 5.69 -12.74 -10.54
C SER A 77 7.20 -12.76 -10.83
N ARG A 78 7.95 -11.74 -10.39
CA ARG A 78 9.40 -11.63 -10.55
C ARG A 78 10.22 -12.27 -9.42
N TYR A 79 9.58 -12.86 -8.39
CA TYR A 79 10.25 -13.41 -7.20
C TYR A 79 10.69 -14.86 -7.44
N ALA A 80 11.56 -15.05 -8.44
CA ALA A 80 11.98 -16.37 -8.91
C ALA A 80 12.72 -17.18 -7.84
N ARG A 81 13.53 -16.52 -7.00
CA ARG A 81 14.25 -17.19 -5.90
C ARG A 81 13.32 -17.74 -4.82
N GLN A 82 12.09 -17.26 -4.77
CA GLN A 82 11.04 -17.70 -3.84
C GLN A 82 9.99 -18.58 -4.53
N GLY A 83 10.22 -19.02 -5.77
CA GLY A 83 9.33 -19.92 -6.52
C GLY A 83 8.08 -19.25 -7.13
N MET A 84 7.90 -17.94 -6.94
CA MET A 84 6.66 -17.26 -7.38
C MET A 84 6.54 -17.14 -8.89
N SER A 85 7.67 -17.07 -9.62
CA SER A 85 7.65 -17.04 -11.09
C SER A 85 7.08 -18.31 -11.70
N GLU A 86 7.29 -19.46 -11.04
CA GLU A 86 6.75 -20.75 -11.47
C GLU A 86 5.24 -20.79 -11.24
N LEU A 87 4.79 -20.38 -10.04
CA LEU A 87 3.37 -20.29 -9.73
C LEU A 87 2.62 -19.29 -10.63
N TRP A 88 3.27 -18.19 -11.01
CA TRP A 88 2.72 -17.22 -11.98
C TRP A 88 2.60 -17.82 -13.38
N ALA A 89 3.59 -18.59 -13.83
CA ALA A 89 3.58 -19.24 -15.14
C ALA A 89 2.47 -20.30 -15.28
N GLU A 90 1.92 -20.83 -14.18
CA GLU A 90 0.77 -21.73 -14.20
C GLU A 90 -0.57 -21.03 -14.48
N LEU A 91 -0.63 -19.70 -14.36
CA LEU A 91 -1.80 -18.93 -14.74
C LEU A 91 -1.91 -18.83 -16.26
N SER A 92 -3.13 -18.86 -16.79
CA SER A 92 -3.35 -18.54 -18.20
C SER A 92 -2.97 -17.07 -18.51
N PRO A 93 -2.60 -16.74 -19.75
CA PRO A 93 -2.29 -15.35 -20.11
C PRO A 93 -3.42 -14.35 -19.79
N ALA A 94 -4.68 -14.80 -19.89
CA ALA A 94 -5.84 -13.98 -19.53
C ALA A 94 -5.92 -13.70 -18.03
N GLU A 95 -5.60 -14.68 -17.18
CA GLU A 95 -5.52 -14.50 -15.72
C GLU A 95 -4.36 -13.56 -15.35
N GLN A 96 -3.18 -13.75 -15.96
CA GLN A 96 -2.02 -12.88 -15.73
C GLN A 96 -2.36 -11.42 -16.06
N GLN A 97 -2.91 -11.18 -17.25
CA GLN A 97 -3.33 -9.85 -17.69
C GLN A 97 -4.42 -9.27 -16.78
N HIS A 98 -5.37 -10.09 -16.32
CA HIS A 98 -6.42 -9.65 -15.40
C HIS A 98 -5.83 -9.10 -14.10
N TYR A 99 -4.96 -9.87 -13.43
CA TYR A 99 -4.38 -9.44 -12.15
C TYR A 99 -3.43 -8.25 -12.32
N ASP A 100 -2.55 -8.26 -13.32
CA ASP A 100 -1.63 -7.15 -13.58
C ASP A 100 -2.42 -5.84 -13.75
N ARG A 101 -3.49 -5.86 -14.55
CA ARG A 101 -4.28 -4.65 -14.81
C ARG A 101 -5.17 -4.25 -13.64
N ALA A 102 -5.78 -5.21 -12.94
CA ALA A 102 -6.60 -4.94 -11.77
C ALA A 102 -5.80 -4.27 -10.65
N PHE A 103 -4.56 -4.70 -10.45
CA PHE A 103 -3.68 -4.18 -9.39
C PHE A 103 -3.13 -2.80 -9.74
N TYR A 104 -3.01 -2.46 -11.03
CA TYR A 104 -2.38 -1.22 -11.49
C TYR A 104 -3.36 -0.05 -11.68
N THR A 105 -4.28 0.10 -10.73
CA THR A 105 -5.23 1.23 -10.61
C THR A 105 -4.88 2.05 -9.37
N ILE A 106 -5.49 3.22 -9.14
CA ILE A 106 -5.17 4.06 -7.95
C ILE A 106 -5.35 3.34 -6.61
N GLY A 107 -6.28 2.38 -6.55
CA GLY A 107 -6.50 1.49 -5.41
C GLY A 107 -5.34 0.53 -5.13
N GLY A 108 -4.42 0.33 -6.08
CA GLY A 108 -3.19 -0.43 -5.91
C GLY A 108 -1.99 0.36 -5.43
N PHE A 109 -2.08 1.69 -5.27
CA PHE A 109 -0.94 2.52 -4.84
C PHE A 109 -1.17 3.18 -3.48
N VAL A 110 -0.09 3.37 -2.73
CA VAL A 110 -0.07 4.14 -1.47
C VAL A 110 1.16 5.01 -1.42
N ILE A 111 1.18 6.01 -0.54
CA ILE A 111 2.34 6.89 -0.33
C ILE A 111 3.03 6.61 1.01
N PHE A 112 4.37 6.72 1.02
CA PHE A 112 5.18 6.64 2.23
C PHE A 112 6.33 7.64 2.23
N PRO A 113 6.87 8.01 3.41
CA PRO A 113 8.04 8.87 3.52
C PRO A 113 9.26 8.36 2.74
N VAL A 114 9.97 9.29 2.08
CA VAL A 114 11.14 9.01 1.24
C VAL A 114 12.42 9.34 2.00
N ARG A 115 13.29 8.35 2.11
CA ARG A 115 14.67 8.45 2.58
C ARG A 115 15.40 7.14 2.29
N ARG A 116 16.72 7.11 2.48
CA ARG A 116 17.48 5.86 2.46
C ARG A 116 16.98 4.93 3.57
N GLY A 117 16.72 3.67 3.22
CA GLY A 117 16.12 2.70 4.14
C GLY A 117 14.69 3.06 4.51
N SER A 118 13.92 3.67 3.59
CA SER A 118 12.49 3.94 3.78
C SER A 118 11.69 2.65 3.92
N LEU A 119 10.44 2.80 4.36
CA LEU A 119 9.50 1.68 4.43
C LEU A 119 9.36 0.95 3.07
N ASN A 120 9.19 1.70 1.96
CA ASN A 120 9.08 1.12 0.61
C ASN A 120 10.32 0.31 0.22
N GLN A 121 11.51 0.85 0.49
CA GLN A 121 12.74 0.12 0.20
C GLN A 121 12.86 -1.16 1.04
N LEU A 122 12.56 -1.08 2.34
CA LEU A 122 12.76 -2.22 3.24
C LEU A 122 11.68 -3.29 3.08
N ARG A 123 10.41 -2.94 2.84
CA ARG A 123 9.37 -3.95 2.56
C ARG A 123 9.68 -4.77 1.29
N GLY A 124 10.27 -4.14 0.27
CA GLY A 124 10.65 -4.79 -0.99
C GLY A 124 11.91 -5.66 -0.91
N THR A 125 12.79 -5.39 0.07
CA THR A 125 14.10 -6.08 0.18
C THR A 125 14.20 -7.04 1.35
N ASP A 126 13.36 -6.91 2.38
CA ASP A 126 13.35 -7.81 3.53
C ASP A 126 12.61 -9.11 3.19
N SER A 127 13.34 -10.23 3.16
CA SER A 127 12.79 -11.54 2.78
C SER A 127 11.73 -12.07 3.75
N ARG A 128 11.59 -11.52 4.96
CA ARG A 128 10.55 -11.88 5.93
C ARG A 128 9.18 -11.27 5.60
N ILE A 129 9.16 -10.26 4.74
CA ILE A 129 7.95 -9.60 4.24
C ILE A 129 7.79 -9.87 2.75
N SER A 130 8.90 -9.82 2.00
CA SER A 130 8.95 -10.03 0.55
C SER A 130 7.92 -9.18 -0.20
N ASP A 131 7.74 -7.92 0.21
CA ASP A 131 6.79 -6.95 -0.35
C ASP A 131 5.29 -7.31 -0.21
N ARG A 132 4.97 -8.25 0.68
CA ARG A 132 3.58 -8.61 1.00
C ARG A 132 2.94 -7.52 1.88
N PHE A 133 1.97 -6.80 1.35
CA PHE A 133 1.47 -5.57 1.98
C PHE A 133 0.66 -5.80 3.26
N ASP A 134 -0.05 -6.92 3.42
CA ASP A 134 -0.70 -7.28 4.69
C ASP A 134 0.31 -7.46 5.83
N LEU A 135 1.50 -8.03 5.54
CA LEU A 135 2.60 -8.12 6.51
C LEU A 135 3.25 -6.77 6.81
N THR A 136 3.31 -5.90 5.80
CA THR A 136 3.72 -4.49 5.97
C THR A 136 2.73 -3.76 6.88
N LEU A 137 1.43 -3.97 6.67
CA LEU A 137 0.36 -3.39 7.48
C LEU A 137 0.38 -3.93 8.91
N GLU A 138 0.74 -5.20 9.13
CA GLU A 138 0.98 -5.75 10.45
C GLU A 138 2.14 -5.06 11.17
N CYS A 139 3.25 -4.78 10.48
CA CYS A 139 4.35 -4.00 11.07
C CYS A 139 3.89 -2.59 11.48
N ILE A 140 3.07 -1.93 10.63
CA ILE A 140 2.48 -0.62 10.93
C ILE A 140 1.54 -0.72 12.13
N ARG A 141 0.67 -1.75 12.20
CA ARG A 141 -0.22 -1.99 13.35
C ARG A 141 0.58 -2.14 14.64
N GLN A 142 1.61 -2.97 14.62
CA GLN A 142 2.52 -3.19 15.76
C GLN A 142 3.19 -1.89 16.21
N HIS A 143 3.63 -1.04 15.27
CA HIS A 143 4.17 0.28 15.60
C HIS A 143 3.17 1.15 16.37
N TYR A 144 1.90 1.19 15.95
CA TYR A 144 0.87 1.91 16.71
C TYR A 144 0.63 1.34 18.12
N MET A 145 0.84 0.03 18.31
CA MET A 145 0.75 -0.63 19.63
C MET A 145 2.01 -0.47 20.48
N GLY A 146 3.06 0.17 19.97
CA GLY A 146 4.34 0.34 20.66
C GLY A 146 5.25 -0.89 20.58
N GLU A 147 4.90 -1.89 19.78
CA GLU A 147 5.70 -3.10 19.57
C GLU A 147 6.89 -2.80 18.64
N GLN A 148 8.07 -3.33 18.98
CA GLN A 148 9.33 -3.05 18.25
C GLN A 148 9.91 -4.28 17.54
N ALA A 149 9.30 -5.46 17.71
CA ALA A 149 9.85 -6.73 17.24
C ALA A 149 9.32 -7.13 15.84
N ASN A 150 9.45 -6.25 14.85
CA ASN A 150 9.11 -6.56 13.45
C ASN A 150 10.15 -6.07 12.45
N PRO A 151 10.15 -6.61 11.21
CA PRO A 151 11.15 -6.29 10.19
C PRO A 151 11.23 -4.80 9.81
N LEU A 152 10.16 -4.03 10.01
CA LEU A 152 10.08 -2.62 9.66
C LEU A 152 10.10 -1.68 10.88
N ALA A 153 10.48 -2.16 12.06
CA ALA A 153 10.47 -1.33 13.27
C ALA A 153 11.38 -0.09 13.14
N GLN A 154 12.58 -0.26 12.59
CA GLN A 154 13.52 0.85 12.38
C GLN A 154 12.97 1.93 11.44
N PRO A 155 12.50 1.63 10.21
CA PRO A 155 11.96 2.66 9.35
C PRO A 155 10.70 3.32 9.92
N LEU A 156 9.83 2.55 10.57
CA LEU A 156 8.63 3.09 11.23
C LEU A 156 8.98 4.07 12.35
N ALA A 157 10.01 3.78 13.15
CA ALA A 157 10.49 4.68 14.20
C ALA A 157 11.11 5.97 13.64
N LEU A 158 11.89 5.88 12.56
CA LEU A 158 12.48 7.05 11.89
C LEU A 158 11.40 7.95 11.28
N ASP A 159 10.30 7.36 10.83
CA ASP A 159 9.18 8.06 10.22
C ASP A 159 8.02 8.29 11.21
N ALA A 160 8.26 8.17 12.53
CA ALA A 160 7.22 8.24 13.56
C ALA A 160 6.41 9.54 13.52
N HIS A 161 7.00 10.64 13.04
CA HIS A 161 6.26 11.90 12.83
C HIS A 161 5.12 11.72 11.80
N PHE A 162 5.37 11.01 10.70
CA PHE A 162 4.35 10.75 9.68
C PHE A 162 3.22 9.85 10.22
N PHE A 163 3.56 8.76 10.90
CA PHE A 163 2.56 7.86 11.49
C PHE A 163 1.80 8.53 12.65
N GLY A 164 2.46 9.41 13.40
CA GLY A 164 1.85 10.19 14.47
C GLY A 164 0.77 11.18 13.99
N LEU A 165 0.73 11.54 12.71
CA LEU A 165 -0.34 12.37 12.12
C LEU A 165 -1.73 11.74 12.30
N PHE A 166 -1.79 10.42 12.44
CA PHE A 166 -3.03 9.67 12.59
C PHE A 166 -3.38 9.38 14.06
N GLY A 167 -2.52 9.75 15.02
CA GLY A 167 -2.69 9.48 16.44
C GLY A 167 -1.79 8.36 16.95
N VAL A 168 -2.16 7.74 18.07
CA VAL A 168 -1.40 6.66 18.75
C VAL A 168 -2.33 5.51 19.15
N GLY A 169 -1.76 4.32 19.39
CA GLY A 169 -2.53 3.17 19.84
C GLY A 169 -3.54 2.67 18.81
N ALA A 170 -4.52 1.90 19.29
CA ALA A 170 -5.60 1.32 18.48
C ALA A 170 -6.41 2.36 17.68
N SER A 171 -6.71 3.52 18.27
CA SER A 171 -7.42 4.59 17.57
C SER A 171 -6.56 5.22 16.48
N GLY A 172 -5.25 5.37 16.72
CA GLY A 172 -4.29 5.85 15.72
C GLY A 172 -4.18 4.92 14.51
N PHE A 173 -4.11 3.62 14.74
CA PHE A 173 -4.12 2.63 13.67
C PHE A 173 -5.43 2.64 12.87
N SER A 174 -6.58 2.70 13.56
CA SER A 174 -7.89 2.80 12.91
C SER A 174 -8.01 4.08 12.05
N ALA A 175 -7.46 5.19 12.53
CA ALA A 175 -7.36 6.45 11.81
C ALA A 175 -6.49 6.34 10.54
N TYR A 176 -5.33 5.68 10.64
CA TYR A 176 -4.45 5.40 9.50
C TYR A 176 -5.15 4.54 8.44
N VAL A 177 -5.77 3.43 8.85
CA VAL A 177 -6.57 2.56 7.98
C VAL A 177 -7.69 3.33 7.31
N GLY A 178 -8.38 4.17 8.06
CA GLY A 178 -9.45 5.05 7.58
C GLY A 178 -8.99 5.98 6.47
N PHE A 179 -7.90 6.70 6.71
CA PHE A 179 -7.36 7.71 5.81
C PHE A 179 -6.91 7.12 4.46
N PHE A 180 -6.23 5.97 4.48
CA PHE A 180 -5.71 5.31 3.28
C PHE A 180 -6.68 4.33 2.61
N HIS A 181 -7.91 4.23 3.10
CA HIS A 181 -8.95 3.30 2.62
C HIS A 181 -8.54 1.82 2.68
N LEU A 182 -7.95 1.38 3.80
CA LEU A 182 -7.45 0.02 3.99
C LEU A 182 -8.41 -0.89 4.78
N GLN A 183 -9.67 -0.48 4.95
CA GLN A 183 -10.63 -1.15 5.84
C GLN A 183 -10.84 -2.64 5.50
N ASP A 184 -10.74 -3.00 4.23
CA ASP A 184 -10.96 -4.38 3.79
C ASP A 184 -9.78 -5.32 4.11
N MET A 185 -8.63 -4.75 4.52
CA MET A 185 -7.47 -5.50 5.03
C MET A 185 -7.53 -5.78 6.53
N VAL A 186 -8.57 -5.32 7.24
CA VAL A 186 -8.64 -5.47 8.71
C VAL A 186 -9.99 -6.00 9.17
N ALA A 187 -9.98 -6.69 10.31
CA ALA A 187 -11.16 -7.05 11.09
C ALA A 187 -11.00 -6.45 12.51
N GLY A 188 -11.60 -5.28 12.73
CA GLY A 188 -11.25 -4.45 13.89
C GLY A 188 -9.83 -3.91 13.73
N ASN A 189 -8.95 -4.24 14.68
CA ASN A 189 -7.51 -3.92 14.57
C ASN A 189 -6.67 -5.11 14.08
N ALA A 190 -7.25 -6.30 13.88
CA ALA A 190 -6.50 -7.45 13.38
C ALA A 190 -6.35 -7.38 11.85
N ILE A 191 -5.20 -7.80 11.33
CA ILE A 191 -4.96 -7.86 9.88
C ILE A 191 -5.65 -9.10 9.30
N ARG A 192 -6.20 -8.94 8.09
CA ARG A 192 -6.68 -10.05 7.26
C ARG A 192 -5.56 -10.46 6.32
N TRP A 193 -5.11 -11.70 6.45
CA TRP A 193 -4.06 -12.25 5.59
C TRP A 193 -4.60 -12.52 4.20
N MET A 194 -3.91 -12.01 3.19
CA MET A 194 -4.34 -12.11 1.80
C MET A 194 -4.32 -13.54 1.25
N ASP A 195 -3.57 -14.45 1.86
CA ASP A 195 -3.51 -15.87 1.50
C ASP A 195 -4.54 -16.76 2.23
N ASP A 196 -5.47 -16.15 2.98
CA ASP A 196 -6.47 -16.84 3.82
C ASP A 196 -5.86 -17.82 4.84
N ARG A 197 -4.58 -17.65 5.20
CA ARG A 197 -4.07 -18.40 6.34
C ARG A 197 -4.88 -17.99 7.57
N GLY A 198 -5.38 -18.95 8.34
CA GLY A 198 -6.18 -18.65 9.52
C GLY A 198 -5.39 -17.90 10.60
N GLY A 199 -6.10 -17.38 11.60
CA GLY A 199 -5.51 -16.67 12.75
C GLY A 199 -5.38 -15.16 12.54
N ASN A 200 -4.90 -14.47 13.58
CA ASN A 200 -4.74 -13.01 13.64
C ASN A 200 -3.34 -12.57 14.07
N GLU A 201 -2.41 -13.51 14.21
CA GLU A 201 -1.02 -13.27 14.56
C GLU A 201 -0.11 -13.78 13.44
N TRP A 202 1.03 -13.10 13.27
CA TRP A 202 2.04 -13.49 12.27
C TRP A 202 3.41 -13.66 12.92
N ASP A 203 4.05 -14.79 12.64
CA ASP A 203 5.45 -15.01 12.94
C ASP A 203 6.31 -14.66 11.71
N PHE A 204 7.15 -13.63 11.82
CA PHE A 204 8.06 -13.18 10.75
C PHE A 204 9.19 -14.18 10.43
N ALA A 205 9.30 -15.30 11.14
CA ALA A 205 10.10 -16.44 10.71
C ALA A 205 9.36 -17.38 9.73
N SER A 206 8.03 -17.24 9.59
CA SER A 206 7.25 -17.99 8.60
C SER A 206 7.57 -17.53 7.17
N PRO A 207 7.48 -18.44 6.17
CA PRO A 207 7.53 -18.03 4.76
C PRO A 207 6.44 -17.00 4.44
N PRO A 208 6.78 -15.82 3.90
CA PRO A 208 5.78 -14.77 3.66
C PRO A 208 4.94 -15.01 2.41
N LEU A 209 5.48 -15.71 1.41
CA LEU A 209 4.81 -15.88 0.13
C LEU A 209 4.04 -17.21 0.06
N PRO A 210 2.97 -17.29 -0.74
CA PRO A 210 2.25 -18.53 -1.00
C PRO A 210 3.17 -19.68 -1.41
N GLN A 211 2.97 -20.86 -0.82
CA GLN A 211 3.82 -22.05 -1.03
C GLN A 211 3.19 -23.08 -1.99
N SER A 212 2.03 -22.77 -2.59
CA SER A 212 1.37 -23.65 -3.56
C SER A 212 0.45 -22.86 -4.50
N ALA A 213 0.17 -23.41 -5.67
CA ALA A 213 -0.68 -22.77 -6.68
C ALA A 213 -2.10 -22.41 -6.18
N PRO A 214 -2.81 -23.27 -5.41
CA PRO A 214 -4.13 -22.91 -4.87
C PRO A 214 -4.06 -21.70 -3.92
N VAL A 215 -3.05 -21.65 -3.04
CA VAL A 215 -2.85 -20.54 -2.10
C VAL A 215 -2.46 -19.27 -2.84
N TYR A 216 -1.65 -19.38 -3.90
CA TYR A 216 -1.27 -18.22 -4.71
C TYR A 216 -2.45 -17.64 -5.50
N ARG A 217 -3.29 -18.48 -6.12
CA ARG A 217 -4.51 -18.00 -6.78
C ARG A 217 -5.46 -17.35 -5.77
N ARG A 218 -5.57 -17.90 -4.55
CA ARG A 218 -6.35 -17.27 -3.48
C ARG A 218 -5.80 -15.89 -3.11
N TYR A 219 -4.49 -15.79 -2.95
CA TYR A 219 -3.80 -14.54 -2.68
C TYR A 219 -4.10 -13.48 -3.75
N LEU A 220 -3.95 -13.82 -5.03
CA LEU A 220 -4.22 -12.88 -6.13
C LEU A 220 -5.68 -12.43 -6.17
N GLU A 221 -6.63 -13.35 -5.97
CA GLU A 221 -8.06 -13.04 -5.90
C GLU A 221 -8.37 -12.08 -4.74
N ASN A 222 -7.84 -12.35 -3.55
CA ASN A 222 -8.07 -11.51 -2.37
C ASN A 222 -7.46 -10.10 -2.53
N VAL A 223 -6.27 -9.99 -3.14
CA VAL A 223 -5.67 -8.69 -3.49
C VAL A 223 -6.54 -7.95 -4.51
N SER A 224 -7.05 -8.66 -5.53
CA SER A 224 -7.95 -8.08 -6.54
C SER A 224 -9.23 -7.51 -5.90
N GLN A 225 -9.85 -8.29 -5.02
CA GLN A 225 -11.04 -7.87 -4.26
C GLN A 225 -10.74 -6.67 -3.36
N PHE A 226 -9.60 -6.66 -2.67
CA PHE A 226 -9.15 -5.52 -1.87
C PHE A 226 -8.98 -4.26 -2.72
N VAL A 227 -8.27 -4.33 -3.85
CA VAL A 227 -8.05 -3.18 -4.74
C VAL A 227 -9.37 -2.65 -5.28
N SER A 228 -10.28 -3.54 -5.69
CA SER A 228 -11.63 -3.19 -6.15
C SER A 228 -12.44 -2.48 -5.05
N ALA A 229 -12.43 -3.00 -3.82
CA ALA A 229 -13.10 -2.39 -2.68
C ALA A 229 -12.50 -1.02 -2.32
N ARG A 230 -11.17 -0.90 -2.34
CA ARG A 230 -10.45 0.36 -2.12
C ARG A 230 -10.79 1.40 -3.19
N ASN A 231 -10.84 1.00 -4.47
CA ASN A 231 -11.31 1.85 -5.56
C ASN A 231 -12.74 2.34 -5.34
N ALA A 232 -13.65 1.48 -4.90
CA ALA A 232 -15.02 1.89 -4.58
C ALA A 232 -15.09 2.92 -3.45
N ARG A 233 -14.26 2.77 -2.40
CA ARG A 233 -14.16 3.76 -1.30
C ARG A 233 -13.58 5.09 -1.77
N ILE A 234 -12.55 5.06 -2.62
CA ILE A 234 -11.97 6.27 -3.22
C ILE A 234 -13.01 6.99 -4.07
N ARG A 235 -13.75 6.26 -4.93
CA ARG A 235 -14.81 6.85 -5.76
C ARG A 235 -15.87 7.52 -4.90
N LYS A 236 -16.36 6.83 -3.86
CA LYS A 236 -17.34 7.38 -2.93
C LYS A 236 -16.82 8.68 -2.29
N TRP A 237 -15.56 8.70 -1.83
CA TRP A 237 -14.95 9.90 -1.27
C TRP A 237 -14.84 11.06 -2.26
N CYS A 238 -14.65 10.79 -3.55
CA CYS A 238 -14.61 11.84 -4.58
C CYS A 238 -15.99 12.43 -4.89
N ASP A 239 -17.06 11.67 -4.61
CA ASP A 239 -18.46 12.05 -4.88
C ASP A 239 -19.12 12.76 -3.67
N ASP A 240 -18.51 12.66 -2.48
CA ASP A 240 -18.92 13.31 -1.21
C ASP A 240 -18.31 14.74 -1.08
#